data_AF-A0A6G0QJX1-F1
#
_entry.id   AF-A0A6G0QJX1-F1
#
_cell.length_a   1.000
_cell.length_b   1.000
_cell.length_c   1.000
_cell.angle_alpha   90.00
_cell.angle_beta   90.00
_cell.angle_gamma   90.00
#
_symmetry.space_group_name_H-M   'P 1'
#
loop_
_entity.id
_entity.type
_entity.pdbx_description
1 polymer ?
#
loop_
_entity_poly.entity_id
_entity_poly.type
_entity_poly.pdbx_seq_one_letter_code
_entity_poly.pdbx_strand_id
1 'polypeptide(L)'
;MTNDSTPILYAGNPDENGDQDGGLLDARFESQGPLALGPNDDLFLIDKGSNTLRKITETDVSTLYRLSSSGVSLPGVATDSSGNVYILTNGRGILKITPTGSITTFAKTSTFTTPMGIAIDSSDTIYVTDLHRVLKFTLGGNMTVVAGSKSDGFVDAVGEAARFSTPGGLAFGSDDDLYVTDTYNDCIRKVSLSTGEVTLYAGVAQQTGTADGPAASAMFQFPITIAAASDNVFYVADYFGKFLRKIYTV
;
A
#
# COMPACT_ATOMS: atom_id res chain seq x y z
N MET A 1 8.45 -6.32 -30.93
CA MET A 1 8.25 -4.92 -30.48
C MET A 1 9.29 -4.66 -29.42
N THR A 2 10.17 -3.69 -29.63
CA THR A 2 11.17 -3.31 -28.63
C THR A 2 10.42 -2.59 -27.51
N ASN A 3 10.34 -3.21 -26.33
CA ASN A 3 9.95 -2.52 -25.10
C ASN A 3 11.01 -1.45 -24.85
N ASP A 4 10.77 -0.24 -25.33
CA ASP A 4 11.58 0.91 -24.98
C ASP A 4 11.26 1.23 -23.52
N SER A 5 12.10 0.71 -22.62
CA SER A 5 11.94 0.82 -21.16
C SER A 5 12.36 2.20 -20.63
N THR A 6 12.36 3.22 -21.49
CA THR A 6 12.68 4.59 -21.12
C THR A 6 11.54 5.16 -20.26
N PRO A 7 11.79 5.54 -19.00
CA PRO A 7 10.76 6.14 -18.16
C PRO A 7 10.35 7.49 -18.75
N ILE A 8 9.04 7.69 -18.90
CA ILE A 8 8.44 8.94 -19.36
C ILE A 8 7.70 9.63 -18.21
N LEU A 9 7.70 10.97 -18.21
CA LEU A 9 6.85 11.75 -17.33
C LEU A 9 5.38 11.46 -17.67
N TYR A 10 4.62 10.95 -16.70
CA TYR A 10 3.20 10.63 -16.90
C TYR A 10 2.29 11.81 -16.56
N ALA A 11 2.47 12.46 -15.41
CA ALA A 11 1.70 13.62 -14.98
C ALA A 11 2.51 14.51 -14.02
N GLY A 12 2.19 15.81 -13.99
CA GLY A 12 2.86 16.84 -13.21
C GLY A 12 3.87 17.65 -14.03
N ASN A 13 4.32 18.76 -13.47
CA ASN A 13 5.44 19.56 -14.00
C ASN A 13 6.60 19.52 -12.99
N PRO A 14 7.80 19.09 -13.41
CA PRO A 14 8.95 18.97 -12.51
C PRO A 14 9.50 20.32 -12.01
N ASP A 15 9.16 21.43 -12.68
CA ASP A 15 9.71 22.76 -12.39
C ASP A 15 8.82 23.58 -11.42
N GLU A 16 7.61 23.10 -11.12
CA GLU A 16 6.62 23.83 -10.34
C GLU A 16 5.91 22.91 -9.34
N ASN A 17 5.87 23.34 -8.07
CA ASN A 17 5.09 22.69 -7.02
C ASN A 17 3.67 23.28 -6.95
N GLY A 18 2.72 22.53 -6.37
CA GLY A 18 1.38 23.01 -6.05
C GLY A 18 0.32 21.91 -6.15
N ASP A 19 -0.96 22.27 -6.04
CA ASP A 19 -2.10 21.34 -6.14
C ASP A 19 -3.03 21.66 -7.31
N GLN A 20 -2.53 22.37 -8.33
CA GLN A 20 -3.29 22.75 -9.51
C GLN A 20 -3.82 21.50 -10.24
N ASP A 21 -5.11 21.52 -10.54
CA ASP A 21 -5.81 20.58 -11.41
C ASP A 21 -5.71 21.03 -12.88
N GLY A 22 -5.91 20.10 -13.82
CA GLY A 22 -5.85 20.36 -15.25
C GLY A 22 -5.41 19.14 -16.05
N GLY A 23 -4.97 19.34 -17.29
CA GLY A 23 -4.39 18.29 -18.10
C GLY A 23 -3.12 17.70 -17.46
N LEU A 24 -2.72 16.48 -17.84
CA LEU A 24 -1.64 15.73 -17.17
C LEU A 24 -0.36 16.54 -16.89
N LEU A 25 0.12 17.35 -17.85
CA LEU A 25 1.36 18.13 -17.71
C LEU A 25 1.13 19.56 -17.18
N ASP A 26 -0.12 20.01 -17.12
CA ASP A 26 -0.52 21.30 -16.55
C ASP A 26 -0.85 21.19 -15.05
N ALA A 27 -1.09 19.97 -14.57
CA ALA A 27 -1.29 19.68 -13.17
C ALA A 27 0.00 19.86 -12.35
N ARG A 28 -0.15 20.09 -11.05
CA ARG A 28 0.96 20.23 -10.10
C ARG A 28 0.78 19.29 -8.92
N PHE A 29 1.89 18.87 -8.31
CA PHE A 29 1.90 18.12 -7.05
C PHE A 29 2.86 18.77 -6.06
N GLU A 30 2.53 18.76 -4.77
CA GLU A 30 3.38 19.35 -3.73
C GLU A 30 4.35 18.32 -3.14
N SER A 31 3.85 17.14 -2.77
CA SER A 31 4.65 16.01 -2.30
C SER A 31 3.86 14.71 -2.45
N GLN A 32 4.22 13.89 -3.44
CA GLN A 32 3.51 12.67 -3.76
C GLN A 32 3.65 11.61 -2.64
N GLY A 33 2.56 10.91 -2.36
CA GLY A 33 2.42 9.90 -1.31
C GLY A 33 1.93 8.55 -1.86
N PRO A 34 1.19 7.76 -1.04
CA PRO A 34 0.61 6.50 -1.49
C PRO A 34 -0.23 6.67 -2.75
N LEU A 35 -0.19 5.65 -3.60
CA LEU A 35 -0.94 5.57 -4.84
C LEU A 35 -1.74 4.26 -4.91
N ALA A 36 -2.87 4.28 -5.63
CA ALA A 36 -3.67 3.11 -5.94
C ALA A 36 -4.19 3.18 -7.38
N LEU A 37 -4.36 2.02 -8.00
CA LEU A 37 -4.98 1.89 -9.32
C LEU A 37 -6.46 1.55 -9.16
N GLY A 38 -7.34 2.34 -9.77
CA GLY A 38 -8.76 2.10 -9.86
C GLY A 38 -9.17 1.15 -11.00
N PRO A 39 -10.45 0.76 -11.07
CA PRO A 39 -10.96 -0.22 -12.03
C PRO A 39 -10.97 0.23 -13.50
N ASN A 40 -10.66 1.49 -13.80
CA ASN A 40 -10.59 2.05 -15.17
C ASN A 40 -9.20 2.61 -15.48
N ASP A 41 -8.15 2.04 -14.88
CA ASP A 41 -6.76 2.53 -14.95
C ASP A 41 -6.54 3.96 -14.42
N ASP A 42 -7.56 4.54 -13.77
CA ASP A 42 -7.45 5.78 -13.01
C ASP A 42 -6.46 5.59 -11.86
N LEU A 43 -5.48 6.49 -11.73
CA LEU A 43 -4.57 6.51 -10.57
C LEU A 43 -5.11 7.45 -9.48
N PHE A 44 -5.14 6.96 -8.26
CA PHE A 44 -5.48 7.72 -7.07
C PHE A 44 -4.22 7.96 -6.26
N LEU A 45 -3.85 9.22 -6.10
CA LEU A 45 -2.63 9.63 -5.45
C LEU A 45 -2.95 10.51 -4.24
N ILE A 46 -2.35 10.21 -3.11
CA ILE A 46 -2.33 11.14 -1.99
C ILE A 46 -1.20 12.14 -2.21
N ASP A 47 -1.51 13.39 -2.48
CA ASP A 47 -0.54 14.48 -2.45
C ASP A 47 -0.44 15.02 -1.03
N LYS A 48 0.59 14.57 -0.30
CA LYS A 48 0.81 14.82 1.12
C LYS A 48 1.05 16.30 1.41
N GLY A 49 1.75 16.99 0.51
CA GLY A 49 2.11 18.40 0.74
C GLY A 49 0.86 19.28 0.72
N SER A 50 -0.07 19.00 -0.20
CA SER A 50 -1.34 19.70 -0.31
C SER A 50 -2.47 19.07 0.51
N ASN A 51 -2.22 17.92 1.16
CA ASN A 51 -3.21 17.11 1.87
C ASN A 51 -4.43 16.80 0.99
N THR A 52 -4.20 16.38 -0.25
CA THR A 52 -5.28 16.11 -1.21
C THR A 52 -5.26 14.66 -1.70
N LEU A 53 -6.44 14.12 -1.97
CA LEU A 53 -6.60 12.94 -2.83
C LEU A 53 -6.77 13.44 -4.26
N ARG A 54 -5.79 13.11 -5.10
CA ARG A 54 -5.77 13.40 -6.52
C ARG A 54 -6.25 12.18 -7.28
N LYS A 55 -7.09 12.40 -8.30
CA LYS A 55 -7.45 11.41 -9.30
C LYS A 55 -6.77 11.81 -10.61
N ILE A 56 -6.01 10.89 -11.20
CA ILE A 56 -5.31 11.03 -12.46
C ILE A 56 -5.95 10.06 -13.44
N THR A 57 -6.59 10.58 -14.48
CA THR A 57 -7.14 9.79 -15.60
C THR A 57 -6.11 9.70 -16.72
N GLU A 58 -6.49 9.20 -17.89
CA GLU A 58 -5.65 9.26 -19.09
C GLU A 58 -5.40 10.69 -19.60
N THR A 59 -6.20 11.67 -19.20
CA THR A 59 -6.16 13.03 -19.75
C THR A 59 -5.94 14.12 -18.71
N ASP A 60 -6.44 13.92 -17.49
CA ASP A 60 -6.59 14.99 -16.50
C ASP A 60 -6.20 14.56 -15.09
N VAL A 61 -5.76 15.53 -14.31
CA VAL A 61 -5.59 15.43 -12.85
C VAL A 61 -6.63 16.32 -12.19
N SER A 62 -7.37 15.75 -11.23
CA SER A 62 -8.39 16.46 -10.45
C SER A 62 -8.28 16.18 -8.96
N THR A 63 -8.66 17.14 -8.14
CA THR A 63 -8.73 16.99 -6.69
C THR A 63 -10.09 16.41 -6.30
N LEU A 64 -10.10 15.15 -5.85
CA LEU A 64 -11.32 14.47 -5.40
C LEU A 64 -11.69 14.87 -3.97
N TYR A 65 -10.68 15.09 -3.12
CA TYR A 65 -10.89 15.45 -1.73
C TYR A 65 -9.72 16.23 -1.14
N ARG A 66 -10.00 17.20 -0.26
CA ARG A 66 -9.02 17.89 0.58
C ARG A 66 -9.13 17.39 2.02
N LEU A 67 -8.09 16.74 2.51
CA LEU A 67 -8.03 16.21 3.88
C LEU A 67 -7.85 17.38 4.86
N SER A 68 -8.84 17.58 5.72
CA SER A 68 -9.01 18.80 6.52
C SER A 68 -8.04 18.98 7.71
N SER A 69 -6.81 18.49 7.66
CA SER A 69 -5.85 18.71 8.76
C SER A 69 -4.41 18.46 8.38
N SER A 70 -3.54 19.43 8.68
CA SER A 70 -2.11 19.23 8.83
C SER A 70 -1.83 18.21 9.94
N GLY A 71 -1.00 17.20 9.68
CA GLY A 71 -0.50 16.26 10.68
C GLY A 71 -1.21 14.90 10.73
N VAL A 72 -2.17 14.62 9.84
CA VAL A 72 -2.69 13.26 9.64
C VAL A 72 -1.75 12.53 8.69
N SER A 73 -1.05 11.51 9.19
CA SER A 73 -0.33 10.59 8.30
C SER A 73 -1.34 9.79 7.48
N LEU A 74 -1.03 9.63 6.21
CA LEU A 74 -1.82 8.90 5.22
C LEU A 74 -1.01 7.68 4.81
N PRO A 75 -1.05 6.60 5.61
CA PRO A 75 -0.25 5.40 5.37
C PRO A 75 -0.61 4.67 4.07
N GLY A 76 -1.84 4.80 3.56
CA GLY A 76 -2.20 4.12 2.32
C GLY A 76 -3.54 4.54 1.72
N VAL A 77 -3.69 4.21 0.44
CA VAL A 77 -4.91 4.37 -0.35
C VAL A 77 -5.15 3.06 -1.11
N ALA A 78 -6.42 2.68 -1.26
CA ALA A 78 -6.84 1.53 -2.06
C ALA A 78 -8.20 1.81 -2.70
N THR A 79 -8.57 1.04 -3.72
CA THR A 79 -9.85 1.19 -4.43
C THR A 79 -10.60 -0.12 -4.51
N ASP A 80 -11.93 -0.06 -4.47
CA ASP A 80 -12.79 -1.22 -4.76
C ASP A 80 -13.21 -1.27 -6.23
N SER A 81 -13.82 -2.39 -6.64
CA SER A 81 -14.30 -2.65 -8.00
C SER A 81 -15.35 -1.64 -8.49
N SER A 82 -16.01 -0.94 -7.55
CA SER A 82 -17.00 0.11 -7.84
C SER A 82 -16.37 1.50 -7.97
N GLY A 83 -15.03 1.60 -7.87
CA GLY A 83 -14.29 2.85 -7.95
C GLY A 83 -14.37 3.71 -6.68
N ASN A 84 -14.84 3.16 -5.56
CA ASN A 84 -14.71 3.87 -4.29
C ASN A 84 -13.25 3.85 -3.83
N VAL A 85 -12.80 4.96 -3.24
CA VAL A 85 -11.45 5.13 -2.72
C VAL A 85 -11.48 5.00 -1.20
N TYR A 86 -10.59 4.19 -0.65
CA TYR A 86 -10.40 3.99 0.78
C TYR A 86 -9.07 4.60 1.19
N ILE A 87 -9.13 5.60 2.06
CA ILE A 87 -7.94 6.25 2.59
C ILE A 87 -7.75 5.78 4.03
N LEU A 88 -6.62 5.15 4.30
CA LEU A 88 -6.20 4.85 5.65
C LEU A 88 -5.54 6.09 6.25
N THR A 89 -5.98 6.48 7.45
CA THR A 89 -5.57 7.72 8.12
C THR A 89 -5.20 7.47 9.58
N ASN A 90 -4.14 8.12 10.05
CA ASN A 90 -3.87 8.19 11.48
C ASN A 90 -4.81 9.21 12.15
N GLY A 91 -5.78 8.72 12.92
CA GLY A 91 -6.72 9.55 13.70
C GLY A 91 -8.16 9.57 13.19
N ARG A 92 -8.43 9.14 11.94
CA ARG A 92 -9.81 8.98 11.43
C ARG A 92 -10.16 7.55 11.01
N GLY A 93 -9.19 6.63 11.05
CA GLY A 93 -9.37 5.25 10.60
C GLY A 93 -9.41 5.17 9.08
N ILE A 94 -10.36 4.41 8.52
CA ILE A 94 -10.54 4.29 7.07
C ILE A 94 -11.69 5.20 6.64
N LEU A 95 -11.40 6.15 5.76
CA LEU A 95 -12.39 6.95 5.05
C LEU A 95 -12.73 6.28 3.73
N LYS A 96 -14.01 6.20 3.37
CA LYS A 96 -14.50 5.77 2.06
C LYS A 96 -15.01 6.99 1.30
N ILE A 97 -14.57 7.13 0.06
CA ILE A 97 -14.96 8.20 -0.87
C ILE A 97 -15.58 7.54 -2.09
N THR A 98 -16.81 7.90 -2.43
CA THR A 98 -17.48 7.38 -3.63
C THR A 98 -16.94 8.06 -4.90
N PRO A 99 -17.14 7.48 -6.10
CA PRO A 99 -16.83 8.17 -7.36
C PRO A 99 -17.50 9.55 -7.50
N THR A 100 -18.64 9.74 -6.83
CA THR A 100 -19.37 11.02 -6.77
C THR A 100 -18.88 11.98 -5.69
N GLY A 101 -17.81 11.63 -4.96
CA GLY A 101 -17.19 12.47 -3.93
C GLY A 101 -17.87 12.42 -2.56
N SER A 102 -18.82 11.51 -2.32
CA SER A 102 -19.44 11.35 -1.00
C SER A 102 -18.48 10.65 -0.04
N ILE A 103 -18.32 11.20 1.17
CA ILE A 103 -17.32 10.75 2.14
C ILE A 103 -17.99 10.19 3.37
N THR A 104 -17.57 8.99 3.77
CA THR A 104 -18.05 8.32 4.98
C THR A 104 -16.89 7.69 5.73
N THR A 105 -17.05 7.48 7.04
CA THR A 105 -16.10 6.66 7.80
C THR A 105 -16.46 5.19 7.65
N PHE A 106 -15.59 4.41 7.01
CA PHE A 106 -15.74 2.97 6.86
C PHE A 106 -15.36 2.23 8.14
N ALA A 107 -14.21 2.58 8.72
CA ALA A 107 -13.75 2.03 10.00
C ALA A 107 -13.22 3.17 10.88
N LYS A 108 -13.61 3.21 12.16
CA LYS A 108 -13.20 4.26 13.11
C LYS A 108 -11.75 4.06 13.55
N THR A 109 -11.09 5.14 13.96
CA THR A 109 -9.70 5.08 14.46
C THR A 109 -9.54 4.16 15.68
N SER A 110 -10.57 3.99 16.50
CA SER A 110 -10.56 3.12 17.68
C SER A 110 -10.44 1.62 17.34
N THR A 111 -10.62 1.26 16.07
CA THR A 111 -10.45 -0.11 15.58
C THR A 111 -8.97 -0.48 15.44
N PHE A 112 -8.09 0.50 15.32
CA PHE A 112 -6.67 0.33 15.01
C PHE A 112 -5.78 0.70 16.21
N THR A 113 -4.57 0.17 16.22
CA THR A 113 -3.51 0.56 17.14
C THR A 113 -2.51 1.48 16.42
N THR A 114 -1.93 0.99 15.33
CA THR A 114 -0.94 1.69 14.51
C THR A 114 -1.05 1.16 13.08
N PRO A 115 -2.01 1.66 12.27
CA PRO A 115 -2.24 1.13 10.93
C PRO A 115 -1.21 1.68 9.94
N MET A 116 -0.68 0.86 9.04
CA MET A 116 0.49 1.19 8.21
C MET A 116 0.32 0.97 6.71
N GLY A 117 -0.62 0.14 6.29
CA GLY A 117 -0.89 -0.14 4.89
C GLY A 117 -2.33 -0.62 4.69
N ILE A 118 -2.84 -0.46 3.47
CA ILE A 118 -4.18 -0.90 3.08
C ILE A 118 -4.12 -1.50 1.67
N ALA A 119 -4.83 -2.60 1.45
CA ALA A 119 -5.06 -3.19 0.13
C ALA A 119 -6.49 -3.74 0.06
N ILE A 120 -7.02 -3.89 -1.16
CA ILE A 120 -8.35 -4.44 -1.41
C ILE A 120 -8.22 -5.57 -2.43
N ASP A 121 -8.85 -6.72 -2.17
CA ASP A 121 -8.87 -7.85 -3.11
C ASP A 121 -9.95 -7.66 -4.19
N SER A 122 -9.91 -8.52 -5.21
CA SER A 122 -10.90 -8.55 -6.31
C SER A 122 -12.33 -8.85 -5.86
N SER A 123 -12.53 -9.27 -4.60
CA SER A 123 -13.83 -9.51 -3.97
C SER A 123 -14.25 -8.35 -3.05
N ASP A 124 -13.59 -7.19 -3.18
CA ASP A 124 -13.82 -5.97 -2.38
C ASP A 124 -13.64 -6.15 -0.87
N THR A 125 -12.80 -7.10 -0.45
CA THR A 125 -12.39 -7.24 0.95
C THR A 125 -11.19 -6.34 1.22
N ILE A 126 -11.24 -5.59 2.33
CA ILE A 126 -10.15 -4.70 2.73
C ILE A 126 -9.20 -5.40 3.70
N TYR A 127 -7.90 -5.26 3.47
CA TYR A 127 -6.85 -5.75 4.34
C TYR A 127 -5.98 -4.59 4.82
N VAL A 128 -5.60 -4.61 6.08
CA VAL A 128 -4.83 -3.55 6.73
C VAL A 128 -3.75 -4.15 7.59
N THR A 129 -2.53 -3.66 7.48
CA THR A 129 -1.48 -3.91 8.47
C THR A 129 -1.68 -2.97 9.66
N ASP A 130 -1.72 -3.53 10.87
CA ASP A 130 -1.95 -2.81 12.12
C ASP A 130 -1.04 -3.34 13.24
N LEU A 131 -0.18 -2.46 13.77
CA LEU A 131 0.83 -2.75 14.78
C LEU A 131 1.78 -3.89 14.39
N HIS A 132 1.38 -5.15 14.56
CA HIS A 132 2.18 -6.38 14.30
C HIS A 132 1.32 -7.47 13.63
N ARG A 133 0.24 -7.08 12.95
CA ARG A 133 -0.80 -7.97 12.43
C ARG A 133 -1.33 -7.54 11.08
N VAL A 134 -2.00 -8.47 10.40
CA VAL A 134 -2.85 -8.21 9.24
C VAL A 134 -4.31 -8.39 9.66
N LEU A 135 -5.11 -7.35 9.44
CA LEU A 135 -6.55 -7.30 9.68
C LEU A 135 -7.28 -7.44 8.35
N LYS A 136 -8.48 -8.03 8.39
CA LYS A 136 -9.43 -8.12 7.27
C LYS A 136 -10.75 -7.46 7.66
N PHE A 137 -11.34 -6.72 6.73
CA PHE A 137 -12.65 -6.11 6.86
C PHE A 137 -13.55 -6.54 5.71
N THR A 138 -14.76 -7.01 6.02
CA THR A 138 -15.82 -7.10 5.02
C THR A 138 -16.39 -5.71 4.73
N LEU A 139 -17.04 -5.51 3.58
CA LEU A 139 -17.72 -4.24 3.27
C LEU A 139 -18.80 -3.83 4.28
N GLY A 140 -19.30 -4.77 5.08
CA GLY A 140 -20.20 -4.49 6.21
C GLY A 140 -19.49 -3.95 7.47
N GLY A 141 -18.17 -3.77 7.41
CA GLY A 141 -17.35 -3.23 8.50
C GLY A 141 -16.92 -4.25 9.56
N ASN A 142 -17.20 -5.55 9.37
CA ASN A 142 -16.78 -6.59 10.31
C ASN A 142 -15.28 -6.84 10.19
N MET A 143 -14.57 -6.74 11.31
CA MET A 143 -13.12 -6.90 11.38
C MET A 143 -12.73 -8.26 11.97
N THR A 144 -11.74 -8.91 11.36
CA THR A 144 -11.08 -10.12 11.88
C THR A 144 -9.57 -10.00 11.74
N VAL A 145 -8.82 -10.73 12.59
CA VAL A 145 -7.38 -10.89 12.40
C VAL A 145 -7.15 -12.02 11.38
N VAL A 146 -6.39 -11.74 10.33
CA VAL A 146 -5.98 -12.75 9.34
C VAL A 146 -4.74 -13.48 9.85
N ALA A 147 -3.74 -12.71 10.28
CA ALA A 147 -2.48 -13.24 10.75
C ALA A 147 -1.77 -12.28 11.73
N GLY A 148 -0.90 -12.84 12.56
CA GLY A 148 -0.10 -12.09 13.53
C GLY A 148 -0.81 -11.89 14.87
N SER A 149 -0.04 -11.46 15.88
CA SER A 149 -0.57 -11.03 17.18
C SER A 149 -0.11 -9.62 17.52
N LYS A 150 -0.56 -9.07 18.67
CA LYS A 150 -0.08 -7.75 19.14
C LYS A 150 1.34 -7.80 19.71
N SER A 151 2.01 -8.95 19.68
CA SER A 151 3.41 -9.10 20.04
C SER A 151 4.27 -9.08 18.79
N ASP A 152 5.38 -8.36 18.84
CA ASP A 152 6.37 -8.34 17.76
C ASP A 152 7.19 -9.63 17.69
N GLY A 153 7.93 -9.78 16.61
CA GLY A 153 8.90 -10.86 16.39
C GLY A 153 8.82 -11.44 14.98
N PHE A 154 9.57 -12.52 14.76
CA PHE A 154 9.60 -13.24 13.49
C PHE A 154 9.25 -14.71 13.72
N VAL A 155 8.02 -15.10 13.37
CA VAL A 155 7.54 -16.48 13.46
C VAL A 155 6.69 -16.77 12.24
N ASP A 156 7.09 -17.78 11.46
CA ASP A 156 6.26 -18.42 10.45
C ASP A 156 5.29 -19.38 11.15
N ALA A 157 3.99 -19.18 10.95
CA ALA A 157 2.93 -20.00 11.52
C ALA A 157 1.58 -19.64 10.88
N VAL A 158 0.53 -20.39 11.24
CA VAL A 158 -0.84 -20.12 10.79
C VAL A 158 -1.53 -19.09 11.69
N GLY A 159 -2.16 -18.09 11.07
CA GLY A 159 -3.05 -17.14 11.71
C GLY A 159 -2.38 -16.32 12.83
N GLU A 160 -3.04 -16.24 13.99
CA GLU A 160 -2.56 -15.44 15.14
C GLU A 160 -1.31 -16.03 15.82
N ALA A 161 -0.86 -17.23 15.45
CA ALA A 161 0.39 -17.80 15.93
C ALA A 161 1.62 -17.18 15.22
N ALA A 162 1.44 -16.61 14.02
CA ALA A 162 2.51 -15.91 13.31
C ALA A 162 2.95 -14.65 14.07
N ARG A 163 4.17 -14.18 13.82
CA ARG A 163 4.68 -12.91 14.37
C ARG A 163 5.29 -12.08 13.25
N PHE A 164 4.92 -10.81 13.26
CA PHE A 164 5.49 -9.74 12.44
C PHE A 164 6.12 -8.70 13.37
N SER A 165 7.03 -7.89 12.87
CA SER A 165 7.58 -6.72 13.55
C SER A 165 7.30 -5.46 12.73
N THR A 166 6.19 -4.82 13.05
CA THR A 166 5.71 -3.56 12.42
C THR A 166 5.56 -3.69 10.90
N PRO A 167 4.64 -4.55 10.43
CA PRO A 167 4.43 -4.73 9.01
C PRO A 167 3.95 -3.43 8.35
N GLY A 168 4.62 -3.05 7.26
CA GLY A 168 4.36 -1.85 6.46
C GLY A 168 3.28 -2.08 5.41
N GLY A 169 3.60 -1.86 4.13
CA GLY A 169 2.71 -2.09 3.02
C GLY A 169 2.35 -3.56 2.79
N LEU A 170 1.25 -3.76 2.07
CA LEU A 170 0.78 -5.06 1.62
C LEU A 170 0.26 -4.97 0.19
N ALA A 171 0.42 -6.04 -0.58
CA ALA A 171 -0.10 -6.18 -1.94
C ALA A 171 -0.53 -7.62 -2.22
N PHE A 172 -1.40 -7.81 -3.20
CA PHE A 172 -1.78 -9.13 -3.70
C PHE A 172 -0.79 -9.64 -4.73
N GLY A 173 -0.37 -10.88 -4.61
CA GLY A 173 0.28 -11.60 -5.70
C GLY A 173 -0.73 -12.10 -6.72
N SER A 174 -0.22 -12.65 -7.83
CA SER A 174 -1.04 -13.31 -8.86
C SER A 174 -1.74 -14.59 -8.36
N ASP A 175 -1.33 -15.08 -7.20
CA ASP A 175 -1.87 -16.24 -6.49
C ASP A 175 -2.98 -15.87 -5.49
N ASP A 176 -3.45 -14.62 -5.53
CA ASP A 176 -4.46 -14.05 -4.62
C ASP A 176 -4.06 -14.08 -3.13
N ASP A 177 -2.79 -14.33 -2.83
CA ASP A 177 -2.24 -14.26 -1.47
C ASP A 177 -1.64 -12.87 -1.19
N LEU A 178 -1.51 -12.53 0.09
CA LEU A 178 -0.95 -11.25 0.52
C LEU A 178 0.56 -11.32 0.69
N TYR A 179 1.25 -10.29 0.22
CA TYR A 179 2.67 -10.09 0.40
C TYR A 179 2.86 -8.82 1.22
N VAL A 180 3.57 -8.94 2.34
CA VAL A 180 3.62 -7.94 3.40
C VAL A 180 5.08 -7.58 3.66
N THR A 181 5.42 -6.30 3.62
CA THR A 181 6.74 -5.84 4.10
C THR A 181 6.78 -5.94 5.62
N ASP A 182 7.63 -6.79 6.17
CA ASP A 182 7.79 -6.98 7.61
C ASP A 182 8.95 -6.12 8.10
N THR A 183 8.66 -4.81 8.25
CA THR A 183 9.64 -3.71 8.25
C THR A 183 10.81 -3.93 9.19
N TYR A 184 10.58 -4.28 10.46
CA TYR A 184 11.66 -4.46 11.43
C TYR A 184 12.20 -5.88 11.50
N ASN A 185 11.67 -6.79 10.68
CA ASN A 185 12.28 -8.09 10.42
C ASN A 185 13.06 -8.10 9.08
N ASP A 186 13.19 -6.96 8.39
CA ASP A 186 14.00 -6.80 7.17
C ASP A 186 13.67 -7.82 6.05
N CYS A 187 12.38 -8.16 5.89
CA CYS A 187 11.95 -9.16 4.92
C CYS A 187 10.56 -8.89 4.35
N ILE A 188 10.21 -9.65 3.32
CA ILE A 188 8.86 -9.76 2.77
C ILE A 188 8.27 -11.09 3.23
N ARG A 189 7.05 -11.04 3.77
CA ARG A 189 6.31 -12.20 4.24
C ARG A 189 5.14 -12.47 3.31
N LYS A 190 4.85 -13.74 3.06
CA LYS A 190 3.64 -14.16 2.36
C LYS A 190 2.60 -14.61 3.39
N VAL A 191 1.35 -14.22 3.20
CA VAL A 191 0.19 -14.66 3.98
C VAL A 191 -0.76 -15.34 3.03
N SER A 192 -0.86 -16.68 3.15
CA SER A 192 -1.78 -17.45 2.34
C SER A 192 -3.21 -17.25 2.83
N LEU A 193 -4.09 -16.68 2.00
CA LEU A 193 -5.45 -16.36 2.41
C LEU A 193 -6.36 -17.59 2.47
N SER A 194 -6.02 -18.64 1.74
CA SER A 194 -6.77 -19.90 1.75
C SER A 194 -6.48 -20.77 2.98
N THR A 195 -5.27 -20.70 3.52
CA THR A 195 -4.81 -21.54 4.65
C THR A 195 -4.57 -20.77 5.95
N GLY A 196 -4.36 -19.44 5.85
CA GLY A 196 -3.91 -18.60 6.94
C GLY A 196 -2.42 -18.72 7.25
N GLU A 197 -1.64 -19.49 6.48
CA GLU A 197 -0.21 -19.70 6.72
C GLU A 197 0.61 -18.44 6.41
N VAL A 198 1.52 -18.07 7.31
CA VAL A 198 2.52 -17.02 7.09
C VAL A 198 3.88 -17.64 6.90
N THR A 199 4.56 -17.28 5.81
CA THR A 199 5.92 -17.75 5.47
C THR A 199 6.84 -16.60 5.10
N LEU A 200 8.16 -16.80 5.23
CA LEU A 200 9.16 -15.95 4.60
C LEU A 200 9.08 -16.08 3.08
N TYR A 201 8.92 -14.95 2.39
CA TYR A 201 8.89 -14.92 0.93
C TYR A 201 10.22 -14.47 0.32
N ALA A 202 10.74 -13.33 0.79
CA ALA A 202 12.00 -12.77 0.31
C ALA A 202 12.73 -12.06 1.46
N GLY A 203 14.06 -12.05 1.39
CA GLY A 203 14.90 -11.46 2.42
C GLY A 203 15.57 -12.50 3.29
N VAL A 204 16.61 -12.10 4.00
CA VAL A 204 17.16 -12.86 5.13
C VAL A 204 16.66 -12.20 6.41
N ALA A 205 15.65 -12.81 7.03
CA ALA A 205 14.96 -12.21 8.18
C ALA A 205 15.93 -11.81 9.29
N GLN A 206 15.68 -10.64 9.88
CA GLN A 206 16.48 -10.03 10.95
C GLN A 206 17.94 -9.74 10.58
N GLN A 207 18.28 -9.73 9.29
CA GLN A 207 19.59 -9.31 8.79
C GLN A 207 19.44 -8.10 7.89
N THR A 208 19.60 -6.92 8.48
CA THR A 208 19.57 -5.66 7.77
C THR A 208 20.68 -5.57 6.73
N GLY A 209 20.34 -5.26 5.49
CA GLY A 209 21.33 -5.05 4.44
C GLY A 209 20.69 -4.61 3.14
N THR A 210 21.51 -4.46 2.10
CA THR A 210 21.07 -3.94 0.81
C THR A 210 21.51 -4.80 -0.36
N ALA A 211 21.96 -6.03 -0.10
CA ALA A 211 22.43 -6.94 -1.13
C ALA A 211 21.28 -7.41 -2.03
N ASP A 212 21.46 -7.26 -3.33
CA ASP A 212 20.58 -7.88 -4.32
C ASP A 212 20.88 -9.38 -4.48
N GLY A 213 19.95 -10.10 -5.12
CA GLY A 213 20.11 -11.52 -5.44
C GLY A 213 18.76 -12.23 -5.57
N PRO A 214 18.77 -13.57 -5.63
CA PRO A 214 17.56 -14.38 -5.51
C PRO A 214 16.77 -14.00 -4.24
N ALA A 215 15.43 -14.13 -4.28
CA ALA A 215 14.54 -13.74 -3.19
C ALA A 215 14.98 -14.28 -1.81
N ALA A 216 15.46 -15.54 -1.74
CA ALA A 216 15.90 -16.19 -0.51
C ALA A 216 17.24 -15.68 0.07
N SER A 217 18.01 -14.90 -0.68
CA SER A 217 19.32 -14.37 -0.26
C SER A 217 19.45 -12.85 -0.41
N ALA A 218 18.47 -12.18 -1.02
CA ALA A 218 18.39 -10.73 -1.03
C ALA A 218 18.32 -10.21 0.42
N MET A 219 18.79 -9.00 0.65
CA MET A 219 18.70 -8.34 1.95
C MET A 219 17.94 -7.03 1.81
N PHE A 220 17.09 -6.75 2.78
CA PHE A 220 16.37 -5.50 2.88
C PHE A 220 16.84 -4.72 4.10
N GLN A 221 16.60 -3.41 4.06
CA GLN A 221 16.79 -2.56 5.21
C GLN A 221 15.52 -1.76 5.41
N PHE A 222 14.70 -2.11 6.39
CA PHE A 222 13.43 -1.44 6.68
C PHE A 222 12.54 -1.27 5.43
N PRO A 223 12.09 -2.37 4.78
CA PRO A 223 11.14 -2.29 3.67
C PRO A 223 9.82 -1.70 4.16
N ILE A 224 9.32 -0.65 3.49
CA ILE A 224 8.15 0.11 3.97
C ILE A 224 6.88 -0.14 3.18
N THR A 225 7.00 -0.37 1.87
CA THR A 225 5.85 -0.55 0.98
C THR A 225 6.17 -1.57 -0.10
N ILE A 226 5.13 -2.22 -0.58
CA ILE A 226 5.17 -3.20 -1.67
C ILE A 226 3.99 -2.93 -2.59
N ALA A 227 4.23 -2.98 -3.89
CA ALA A 227 3.21 -2.89 -4.92
C ALA A 227 3.41 -4.04 -5.92
N ALA A 228 2.32 -4.70 -6.31
CA ALA A 228 2.34 -5.70 -7.36
C ALA A 228 2.22 -5.02 -8.73
N ALA A 229 3.00 -5.48 -9.70
CA ALA A 229 2.82 -5.19 -11.10
C ALA A 229 2.24 -6.40 -11.84
N SER A 230 1.67 -6.14 -13.01
CA SER A 230 1.24 -7.17 -13.95
C SER A 230 2.46 -7.87 -14.53
N ASP A 231 2.63 -9.18 -14.29
CA ASP A 231 3.77 -10.04 -14.69
C ASP A 231 4.57 -10.68 -13.55
N ASN A 232 3.98 -10.89 -12.37
CA ASN A 232 4.67 -11.57 -11.27
C ASN A 232 5.88 -10.76 -10.78
N VAL A 233 5.76 -9.43 -10.73
CA VAL A 233 6.81 -8.55 -10.20
C VAL A 233 6.27 -7.73 -9.04
N PHE A 234 7.00 -7.71 -7.93
CA PHE A 234 6.79 -6.75 -6.85
C PHE A 234 7.80 -5.62 -6.91
N TYR A 235 7.31 -4.42 -6.69
CA TYR A 235 8.12 -3.24 -6.41
C TYR A 235 8.12 -2.99 -4.91
N VAL A 236 9.28 -3.02 -4.29
CA VAL A 236 9.45 -2.81 -2.85
C VAL A 236 10.27 -1.55 -2.64
N ALA A 237 9.77 -0.62 -1.82
CA ALA A 237 10.59 0.48 -1.36
C ALA A 237 11.27 0.10 -0.03
N ASP A 238 12.61 0.10 -0.02
CA ASP A 238 13.43 -0.18 1.16
C ASP A 238 14.37 0.99 1.48
N TYR A 239 15.15 0.84 2.55
CA TYR A 239 15.97 1.87 3.17
C TYR A 239 15.17 3.11 3.57
N PHE A 240 14.03 2.92 4.26
CA PHE A 240 13.04 3.98 4.53
C PHE A 240 12.51 4.65 3.25
N GLY A 241 12.39 3.89 2.16
CA GLY A 241 11.88 4.36 0.87
C GLY A 241 12.91 5.09 0.02
N LYS A 242 14.20 4.99 0.34
CA LYS A 242 15.29 5.57 -0.47
C LYS A 242 15.65 4.70 -1.67
N PHE A 243 15.39 3.40 -1.61
CA PHE A 243 15.63 2.46 -2.68
C PHE A 243 14.30 1.88 -3.16
N LEU A 244 14.18 1.67 -4.47
CA LEU A 244 13.08 0.96 -5.09
C LEU A 244 13.64 -0.29 -5.76
N ARG A 245 13.21 -1.46 -5.30
CA ARG A 245 13.67 -2.76 -5.78
C ARG A 245 12.57 -3.49 -6.50
N LYS A 246 12.96 -4.31 -7.49
CA LYS A 246 12.06 -5.26 -8.15
C LYS A 246 12.36 -6.66 -7.65
N ILE A 247 11.33 -7.40 -7.29
CA ILE A 247 11.39 -8.81 -6.93
C ILE A 247 10.55 -9.56 -7.96
N TYR A 248 11.19 -10.43 -8.73
CA TYR A 248 10.48 -11.32 -9.64
C TYR A 248 9.96 -12.52 -8.85
N THR A 249 8.67 -12.80 -8.96
CA THR A 249 8.06 -14.01 -8.45
C THR A 249 8.15 -15.10 -9.52
N VAL A 250 8.32 -16.34 -9.08
CA VAL A 250 8.24 -17.53 -9.93
C VAL A 250 6.80 -18.03 -10.04
#